data_AF-D7CB24-F1
#
_entry.id   AF-D7CB24-F1
#
_cell.length_a   1.000
_cell.length_b   1.000
_cell.length_c   1.000
_cell.angle_alpha   90.00
_cell.angle_beta   90.00
_cell.angle_gamma   90.00
#
_symmetry.space_group_name_H-M   'P 1'
#
loop_
_entity.id
_entity.type
_entity.pdbx_description
1 polymer ?
#
loop_
_entity_poly.entity_id
_entity_poly.type
_entity_poly.pdbx_seq_one_letter_code
_entity_poly.pdbx_strand_id
1 'polypeptide(L)'
;MSGVVLARGIDAEELALRMGGAPGAGTEPITDAEVSELGMEVYRPGGRGDGVVRVGEHAGWAFAIEYGDSTGGDRLEEISRDGVEAIHYTPAMEHPPAIVIYAHDGRHVCGFGLCEEHIRWGEKPDLLLPDLVAAGILHPDGDTYCDPCPDDYITRRRSALAVIEERFGLSLPPALLTGARLTAYAVSGTPDMTTEDPDFDVVCDWATANGYPLPSGRLRLIPYLIRLAYRHATSH
;
A
#
# COMPACT_ATOMS: atom_id res chain seq x y z
N MET A 1 -0.80 -7.18 -5.25
CA MET A 1 -1.10 -5.81 -4.79
C MET A 1 -2.01 -5.90 -3.58
N SER A 2 -1.64 -5.26 -2.47
CA SER A 2 -2.39 -5.21 -1.21
C SER A 2 -3.09 -3.88 -0.96
N GLY A 3 -2.76 -2.83 -1.72
CA GLY A 3 -3.28 -1.47 -1.53
C GLY A 3 -2.72 -0.48 -2.54
N VAL A 4 -3.26 0.73 -2.51
CA VAL A 4 -2.70 1.91 -3.20
C VAL A 4 -2.75 3.10 -2.23
N VAL A 5 -1.62 3.78 -2.07
CA VAL A 5 -1.56 5.08 -1.41
C VAL A 5 -1.36 6.17 -2.46
N LEU A 6 -2.11 7.26 -2.36
CA LEU A 6 -1.93 8.46 -3.15
C LEU A 6 -1.59 9.62 -2.22
N ALA A 7 -0.63 10.45 -2.59
CA ALA A 7 -0.28 11.66 -1.86
C ALA A 7 -0.13 12.87 -2.77
N ARG A 8 -0.61 14.04 -2.34
CA ARG A 8 -0.47 15.31 -3.05
C ARG A 8 0.28 16.32 -2.19
N GLY A 9 1.24 17.00 -2.79
CA GLY A 9 2.15 17.93 -2.11
C GLY A 9 3.56 17.38 -1.88
N ILE A 10 3.79 16.11 -2.22
CA ILE A 10 5.11 15.44 -2.18
C ILE A 10 5.35 14.66 -3.48
N ASP A 11 6.62 14.37 -3.77
CA ASP A 11 7.02 13.53 -4.89
C ASP A 11 6.97 12.03 -4.54
N ALA A 12 7.20 11.18 -5.53
CA ALA A 12 7.15 9.72 -5.37
C ALA A 12 8.22 9.16 -4.42
N GLU A 13 9.40 9.77 -4.35
CA GLU A 13 10.47 9.31 -3.44
C GLU A 13 10.10 9.65 -2.01
N GLU A 14 9.70 10.89 -1.73
CA GLU A 14 9.26 11.33 -0.41
C GLU A 14 8.07 10.49 0.09
N LEU A 15 7.12 10.11 -0.80
CA LEU A 15 6.07 9.16 -0.45
C LEU A 15 6.65 7.81 0.01
N ALA A 16 7.60 7.23 -0.73
CA ALA A 16 8.24 5.98 -0.33
C ALA A 16 8.96 6.10 1.01
N LEU A 17 9.65 7.22 1.28
CA LEU A 17 10.34 7.47 2.54
C LEU A 17 9.36 7.56 3.72
N ARG A 18 8.25 8.28 3.55
CA ARG A 18 7.18 8.36 4.55
C ARG A 18 6.47 7.02 4.75
N MET A 19 6.49 6.14 3.76
CA MET A 19 6.04 4.75 3.94
C MET A 19 7.06 3.88 4.67
N GLY A 20 8.34 4.26 4.75
CA GLY A 20 9.37 3.51 5.49
C GLY A 20 10.58 3.14 4.64
N GLY A 21 10.62 3.56 3.38
CA GLY A 21 11.75 3.40 2.50
C GLY A 21 12.99 4.13 3.02
N ALA A 22 14.16 3.55 2.74
CA ALA A 22 15.44 4.19 3.03
C ALA A 22 15.82 5.20 1.92
N PRO A 23 16.41 6.36 2.25
CA PRO A 23 16.92 7.32 1.27
C PRO A 23 17.89 6.68 0.28
N GLY A 24 17.66 6.88 -1.03
CA GLY A 24 18.51 6.32 -2.09
C GLY A 24 18.42 4.81 -2.28
N ALA A 25 17.51 4.11 -1.58
CA ALA A 25 17.32 2.66 -1.70
C ALA A 25 16.41 2.25 -2.87
N GLY A 26 15.92 3.22 -3.66
CA GLY A 26 15.08 2.97 -4.82
C GLY A 26 15.79 2.10 -5.86
N THR A 27 15.12 1.06 -6.35
CA THR A 27 15.65 0.19 -7.41
C THR A 27 15.67 0.86 -8.77
N GLU A 28 16.28 0.22 -9.75
CA GLU A 28 15.86 0.41 -11.14
C GLU A 28 14.35 0.18 -11.30
N PRO A 29 13.67 0.84 -12.26
CA PRO A 29 12.24 0.65 -12.45
C PRO A 29 11.87 -0.79 -12.80
N ILE A 30 10.93 -1.37 -12.05
CA ILE A 30 10.43 -2.75 -12.21
C ILE A 30 8.91 -2.79 -12.43
N THR A 31 8.46 -3.86 -13.08
CA THR A 31 7.06 -4.18 -13.36
C THR A 31 6.37 -4.85 -12.17
N ASP A 32 5.05 -4.99 -12.23
CA ASP A 32 4.26 -5.74 -11.26
C ASP A 32 4.69 -7.22 -11.17
N ALA A 33 5.03 -7.82 -12.31
CA ALA A 33 5.49 -9.20 -12.39
C ALA A 33 6.84 -9.39 -11.69
N GLU A 34 7.81 -8.50 -11.93
CA GLU A 34 9.14 -8.55 -11.30
C GLU A 34 9.07 -8.40 -9.77
N VAL A 35 8.08 -7.67 -9.23
CA VAL A 35 7.87 -7.60 -7.76
C VAL A 35 7.51 -8.96 -7.17
N SER A 36 6.71 -9.75 -7.89
CA SER A 36 6.32 -11.10 -7.44
C SER A 36 7.51 -12.06 -7.39
N GLU A 37 8.57 -11.78 -8.15
CA GLU A 37 9.80 -12.56 -8.21
C GLU A 37 10.79 -12.23 -7.08
N LEU A 38 10.54 -11.18 -6.29
CA LEU A 38 11.40 -10.79 -5.16
C LEU A 38 11.41 -11.82 -4.02
N GLY A 39 10.49 -12.79 -4.02
CA GLY A 39 10.43 -13.84 -3.02
C GLY A 39 10.10 -13.31 -1.62
N MET A 40 9.22 -12.32 -1.52
CA MET A 40 8.82 -11.69 -0.24
C MET A 40 8.23 -12.71 0.74
N GLU A 41 8.64 -12.63 2.01
CA GLU A 41 8.01 -13.34 3.12
C GLU A 41 6.98 -12.42 3.78
N VAL A 42 5.75 -12.46 3.27
CA VAL A 42 4.67 -11.53 3.68
C VAL A 42 4.22 -11.73 5.14
N TYR A 43 4.39 -12.93 5.70
CA TYR A 43 4.00 -13.22 7.07
C TYR A 43 5.19 -13.79 7.83
N ARG A 44 5.54 -13.16 8.96
CA ARG A 44 6.52 -13.66 9.93
C ARG A 44 5.88 -13.78 11.30
N PRO A 45 5.91 -14.96 11.94
CA PRO A 45 5.43 -15.08 13.32
C PRO A 45 6.17 -14.11 14.24
N GLY A 46 5.44 -13.27 14.97
CA GLY A 46 6.02 -12.36 15.97
C GLY A 46 6.71 -11.11 15.42
N GLY A 47 6.70 -10.88 14.11
CA GLY A 47 7.33 -9.71 13.48
C GLY A 47 6.61 -9.24 12.23
N ARG A 48 7.11 -8.16 11.61
CA ARG A 48 6.63 -7.71 10.30
C ARG A 48 7.18 -8.56 9.18
N GLY A 49 6.36 -8.82 8.16
CA GLY A 49 6.77 -9.43 6.91
C GLY A 49 7.49 -8.43 6.00
N ASP A 50 7.86 -8.91 4.81
CA ASP A 50 8.40 -8.09 3.73
C ASP A 50 7.29 -7.24 3.10
N GLY A 51 7.53 -5.92 3.06
CA GLY A 51 6.64 -4.95 2.42
C GLY A 51 7.39 -4.15 1.36
N VAL A 52 6.87 -4.14 0.15
CA VAL A 52 7.43 -3.42 -0.99
C VAL A 52 6.40 -2.47 -1.57
N VAL A 53 6.86 -1.33 -2.06
CA VAL A 53 6.05 -0.41 -2.85
C VAL A 53 6.69 -0.16 -4.21
N ARG A 54 5.86 0.05 -5.22
CA ARG A 54 6.27 0.68 -6.48
C ARG A 54 5.67 2.06 -6.56
N VAL A 55 6.49 3.08 -6.79
CA VAL A 55 6.07 4.48 -6.73
C VAL A 55 6.16 5.19 -8.09
N GLY A 56 5.25 6.13 -8.30
CA GLY A 56 5.22 6.98 -9.48
C GLY A 56 4.40 8.24 -9.25
N GLU A 57 4.29 9.07 -10.29
CA GLU A 57 3.53 10.31 -10.23
C GLU A 57 2.55 10.40 -11.40
N HIS A 58 1.34 10.90 -11.13
CA HIS A 58 0.33 11.13 -12.14
C HIS A 58 -0.66 12.21 -11.70
N ALA A 59 -1.00 13.12 -12.61
CA ALA A 59 -2.02 14.16 -12.41
C ALA A 59 -1.87 14.97 -11.10
N GLY A 60 -0.63 15.26 -10.70
CA GLY A 60 -0.33 16.02 -9.47
C GLY A 60 -0.35 15.21 -8.18
N TRP A 61 -0.48 13.89 -8.28
CA TRP A 61 -0.40 12.95 -7.17
C TRP A 61 0.83 12.05 -7.32
N ALA A 62 1.62 11.91 -6.26
CA ALA A 62 2.45 10.75 -6.06
C ALA A 62 1.56 9.55 -5.71
N PHE A 63 1.89 8.36 -6.19
CA PHE A 63 1.19 7.14 -5.86
C PHE A 63 2.17 6.01 -5.54
N ALA A 64 1.75 5.12 -4.64
CA ALA A 64 2.47 3.92 -4.25
C ALA A 64 1.53 2.71 -4.39
N ILE A 65 1.98 1.70 -5.12
CA ILE A 65 1.30 0.41 -5.24
C ILE A 65 1.91 -0.52 -4.20
N GLU A 66 1.09 -1.04 -3.30
CA GLU A 66 1.54 -1.81 -2.15
C GLU A 66 1.59 -3.31 -2.42
N TYR A 67 2.61 -3.97 -1.88
CA TYR A 67 2.83 -5.41 -1.96
C TYR A 67 3.31 -5.96 -0.62
N GLY A 68 2.86 -7.17 -0.29
CA GLY A 68 3.21 -7.82 0.96
C GLY A 68 2.72 -7.05 2.18
N ASP A 69 3.52 -7.07 3.24
CA ASP A 69 3.26 -6.40 4.52
C ASP A 69 3.67 -4.92 4.47
N SER A 70 3.15 -4.21 3.47
CA SER A 70 3.40 -2.78 3.28
C SER A 70 2.75 -1.96 4.40
N THR A 71 3.33 -0.79 4.64
CA THR A 71 3.09 0.06 5.82
C THR A 71 2.28 1.32 5.50
N GLY A 72 1.75 1.47 4.28
CA GLY A 72 1.06 2.68 3.85
C GLY A 72 -0.15 3.03 4.72
N GLY A 73 -0.97 2.03 5.03
CA GLY A 73 -2.10 2.19 5.94
C GLY A 73 -1.69 2.59 7.36
N ASP A 74 -0.67 1.92 7.93
CA ASP A 74 -0.18 2.18 9.29
C ASP A 74 0.47 3.56 9.45
N ARG A 75 1.03 4.09 8.35
CA ARG A 75 1.77 5.35 8.33
C ARG A 75 1.00 6.49 7.69
N LEU A 76 -0.31 6.38 7.52
CA LEU A 76 -1.10 7.37 6.79
C LEU A 76 -1.05 8.78 7.44
N GLU A 77 -0.96 8.88 8.76
CA GLU A 77 -0.70 10.14 9.47
C GLU A 77 0.70 10.69 9.13
N GLU A 78 1.75 9.88 9.23
CA GLU A 78 3.11 10.30 8.86
C GLU A 78 3.20 10.70 7.38
N ILE A 79 2.50 10.01 6.48
CA ILE A 79 2.46 10.34 5.05
C ILE A 79 1.80 11.71 4.83
N SER A 80 0.69 11.98 5.52
CA SER A 80 -0.11 13.20 5.36
C SER A 80 0.40 14.43 6.12
N ARG A 81 1.47 14.34 6.91
CA ARG A 81 1.98 15.49 7.68
C ARG A 81 2.45 16.65 6.77
N ASP A 82 2.62 17.83 7.38
CA ASP A 82 3.14 19.05 6.72
C ASP A 82 2.22 19.55 5.59
N GLY A 83 0.91 19.49 5.79
CA GLY A 83 -0.09 19.92 4.81
C GLY A 83 -0.27 19.00 3.60
N VAL A 84 0.25 17.77 3.64
CA VAL A 84 0.07 16.78 2.57
C VAL A 84 -1.33 16.18 2.64
N GLU A 85 -1.93 15.94 1.48
CA GLU A 85 -3.16 15.15 1.37
C GLU A 85 -2.79 13.71 1.03
N ALA A 86 -3.37 12.73 1.74
CA ALA A 86 -3.12 11.32 1.50
C ALA A 86 -4.42 10.51 1.45
N ILE A 87 -4.50 9.58 0.51
CA ILE A 87 -5.61 8.64 0.36
C ILE A 87 -5.02 7.23 0.35
N HIS A 88 -5.55 6.35 1.19
CA HIS A 88 -5.22 4.93 1.16
C HIS A 88 -6.46 4.14 0.74
N TYR A 89 -6.30 3.35 -0.32
CA TYR A 89 -7.29 2.41 -0.82
C TYR A 89 -6.81 0.99 -0.60
N THR A 90 -7.57 0.21 0.18
CA THR A 90 -7.30 -1.21 0.42
C THR A 90 -8.31 -2.06 -0.32
N PRO A 91 -7.91 -2.79 -1.39
CA PRO A 91 -8.78 -3.74 -2.07
C PRO A 91 -9.05 -4.95 -1.17
N ALA A 92 -10.19 -5.00 -0.50
CA ALA A 92 -10.55 -6.14 0.32
C ALA A 92 -11.18 -7.25 -0.53
N MET A 93 -10.33 -8.01 -1.24
CA MET A 93 -10.75 -9.07 -2.17
C MET A 93 -11.30 -10.32 -1.48
N GLU A 94 -10.78 -10.66 -0.29
CA GLU A 94 -11.19 -11.85 0.47
C GLU A 94 -12.22 -11.52 1.56
N HIS A 95 -12.17 -10.31 2.11
CA HIS A 95 -13.03 -9.83 3.19
C HIS A 95 -13.57 -8.43 2.89
N PRO A 96 -14.55 -8.29 1.97
CA PRO A 96 -15.19 -7.00 1.71
C PRO A 96 -15.74 -6.38 3.02
N PRO A 97 -15.80 -5.03 3.10
CA PRO A 97 -15.68 -4.07 2.00
C PRO A 97 -14.24 -3.64 1.70
N ALA A 98 -13.98 -3.19 0.46
CA ALA A 98 -12.77 -2.42 0.18
C ALA A 98 -12.83 -1.10 0.96
N ILE A 99 -11.70 -0.62 1.47
CA ILE A 99 -11.66 0.52 2.38
C ILE A 99 -11.01 1.71 1.70
N VAL A 100 -11.56 2.91 1.92
CA VAL A 100 -10.93 4.18 1.59
C VAL A 100 -10.74 4.98 2.87
N ILE A 101 -9.52 5.49 3.08
CA ILE A 101 -9.19 6.41 4.17
C ILE A 101 -8.53 7.66 3.58
N TYR A 102 -9.00 8.82 3.99
CA TYR A 102 -8.43 10.12 3.65
C TYR A 102 -7.81 10.76 4.90
N ALA A 103 -6.57 11.21 4.76
CA ALA A 103 -5.82 11.91 5.78
C ALA A 103 -5.25 13.23 5.23
N HIS A 104 -5.12 14.20 6.12
CA HIS A 104 -4.52 15.49 5.80
C HIS A 104 -3.87 16.09 7.03
N ASP A 105 -2.67 16.64 6.84
CA ASP A 105 -1.88 17.29 7.88
C ASP A 105 -1.68 16.41 9.13
N GLY A 106 -1.36 15.14 8.90
CA GLY A 106 -1.07 14.17 9.96
C GLY A 106 -2.30 13.64 10.70
N ARG A 107 -3.49 13.79 10.13
CA ARG A 107 -4.76 13.43 10.80
C ARG A 107 -5.65 12.60 9.91
N HIS A 108 -6.23 11.54 10.46
CA HIS A 108 -7.30 10.78 9.79
C HIS A 108 -8.58 11.61 9.70
N VAL A 109 -8.84 12.18 8.52
CA VAL A 109 -9.97 13.11 8.31
C VAL A 109 -11.27 12.36 8.15
N CYS A 110 -11.34 11.42 7.20
CA CYS A 110 -12.53 10.61 7.00
C CYS A 110 -12.21 9.27 6.34
N GLY A 111 -13.09 8.29 6.48
CA GLY A 111 -13.01 7.05 5.72
C GLY A 111 -14.30 6.24 5.84
N PHE A 112 -14.43 5.25 4.96
CA PHE A 112 -15.55 4.32 4.93
C PHE A 112 -15.19 3.06 4.14
N GLY A 113 -15.99 2.02 4.32
CA GLY A 113 -15.99 0.83 3.48
C GLY A 113 -16.88 1.04 2.26
N LEU A 114 -16.42 0.66 1.08
CA LEU A 114 -17.24 0.66 -0.13
C LEU A 114 -18.42 -0.32 0.05
N CYS A 115 -19.63 0.15 -0.27
CA CYS A 115 -20.91 -0.47 0.05
C CYS A 115 -21.35 -0.40 1.52
N GLU A 116 -20.54 0.19 2.40
CA GLU A 116 -20.86 0.47 3.80
C GLU A 116 -20.81 1.99 4.08
N GLU A 117 -21.15 2.82 3.08
CA GLU A 117 -20.96 4.27 3.14
C GLU A 117 -21.77 4.97 4.24
N HIS A 118 -22.77 4.30 4.81
CA HIS A 118 -23.52 4.77 5.97
C HIS A 118 -22.71 4.67 7.28
N ILE A 119 -21.67 3.81 7.32
CA ILE A 119 -20.72 3.67 8.42
C ILE A 119 -19.46 4.46 8.06
N ARG A 120 -19.34 5.68 8.60
CA ARG A 120 -18.23 6.60 8.32
C ARG A 120 -17.43 6.88 9.58
N TRP A 121 -16.11 6.98 9.44
CA TRP A 121 -15.16 7.20 10.53
C TRP A 121 -14.22 8.37 10.23
N GLY A 122 -13.41 8.75 11.22
CA GLY A 122 -12.46 9.86 11.17
C GLY A 122 -12.93 11.10 11.94
N GLU A 123 -12.13 12.17 11.92
CA GLU A 123 -12.43 13.42 12.62
C GLU A 123 -13.59 14.21 12.00
N LYS A 124 -13.79 14.06 10.70
CA LYS A 124 -14.86 14.67 9.91
C LYS A 124 -15.55 13.58 9.10
N PRO A 125 -16.27 12.65 9.75
CA PRO A 125 -16.82 11.46 9.08
C PRO A 125 -17.79 11.82 7.95
N ASP A 126 -18.52 12.93 8.06
CA ASP A 126 -19.47 13.38 7.05
C ASP A 126 -18.87 14.31 5.97
N LEU A 127 -17.54 14.44 5.89
CA LEU A 127 -16.88 15.29 4.90
C LEU A 127 -17.32 14.98 3.46
N LEU A 128 -17.51 13.69 3.16
CA LEU A 128 -17.88 13.18 1.83
C LEU A 128 -19.38 12.90 1.68
N LEU A 129 -20.18 13.14 2.74
CA LEU A 129 -21.62 12.89 2.70
C LEU A 129 -22.32 13.67 1.57
N PRO A 130 -22.05 14.97 1.32
CA PRO A 130 -22.69 15.69 0.23
C PRO A 130 -22.39 15.08 -1.14
N ASP A 131 -21.16 14.62 -1.37
CA ASP A 131 -20.74 14.00 -2.63
C ASP A 131 -21.40 12.62 -2.82
N LEU A 132 -21.48 11.81 -1.74
CA LEU A 132 -22.16 10.52 -1.74
C LEU A 132 -23.68 10.64 -2.00
N VAL A 133 -24.31 11.69 -1.45
CA VAL A 133 -25.73 11.99 -1.71
C VAL A 133 -25.95 12.46 -3.14
N ALA A 134 -25.08 13.33 -3.66
CA ALA A 134 -25.16 13.80 -5.04
C ALA A 134 -25.01 12.65 -6.06
N ALA A 135 -24.20 11.65 -5.73
CA ALA A 135 -24.04 10.43 -6.53
C ALA A 135 -25.18 9.41 -6.36
N GLY A 136 -26.16 9.68 -5.48
CA GLY A 136 -27.28 8.77 -5.21
C GLY A 136 -26.87 7.49 -4.48
N ILE A 137 -25.73 7.49 -3.77
CA ILE A 137 -25.26 6.35 -2.97
C ILE A 137 -25.98 6.35 -1.62
N LEU A 138 -26.17 7.53 -1.03
CA LEU A 138 -26.84 7.72 0.25
C LEU A 138 -28.05 8.65 0.10
N HIS A 139 -29.01 8.47 1.00
CA HIS A 139 -30.06 9.45 1.23
C HIS A 139 -29.50 10.71 1.92
N PRO A 140 -30.21 11.86 1.84
CA PRO A 140 -29.78 13.10 2.50
C PRO A 140 -29.61 13.00 4.02
N ASP A 141 -30.26 12.03 4.67
CA ASP A 141 -30.11 11.71 6.10
C ASP A 141 -28.87 10.84 6.41
N GLY A 142 -28.15 10.39 5.38
CA GLY A 142 -26.94 9.58 5.48
C GLY A 142 -27.17 8.08 5.51
N ASP A 143 -28.43 7.63 5.40
CA ASP A 143 -28.79 6.22 5.32
C ASP A 143 -28.63 5.67 3.90
N THR A 144 -28.43 4.35 3.82
CA THR A 144 -28.38 3.66 2.51
C THR A 144 -29.80 3.45 1.99
N TYR A 145 -29.99 3.52 0.67
CA TYR A 145 -31.22 3.07 0.03
C TYR A 145 -31.47 1.59 0.40
N CYS A 146 -32.59 1.28 1.07
CA CYS A 146 -32.90 -0.09 1.51
C CYS A 146 -32.95 -1.08 0.33
N ASP A 147 -32.40 -2.28 0.57
CA ASP A 147 -32.19 -3.44 -0.31
C ASP A 147 -31.11 -3.30 -1.43
N PRO A 148 -29.84 -3.62 -1.12
CA PRO A 148 -28.86 -3.96 -2.13
C PRO A 148 -29.20 -5.34 -2.74
N CYS A 149 -29.44 -5.40 -4.05
CA CYS A 149 -29.30 -6.66 -4.76
C CYS A 149 -27.82 -7.11 -4.69
N PRO A 150 -27.50 -8.35 -4.32
CA PRO A 150 -26.12 -8.86 -4.28
C PRO A 150 -25.37 -8.68 -5.62
N ASP A 151 -26.11 -8.64 -6.73
CA ASP A 151 -25.56 -8.45 -8.08
C ASP A 151 -25.06 -7.02 -8.35
N ASP A 152 -25.30 -6.05 -7.44
CA ASP A 152 -24.97 -4.62 -7.64
C ASP A 152 -23.67 -4.15 -6.96
N TYR A 153 -22.95 -5.04 -6.28
CA TYR A 153 -21.71 -4.69 -5.54
C TYR A 153 -20.66 -4.01 -6.44
N ILE A 154 -20.46 -4.51 -7.67
CA ILE A 154 -19.48 -3.95 -8.61
C ILE A 154 -19.88 -2.54 -9.06
N THR A 155 -21.17 -2.31 -9.31
CA THR A 155 -21.68 -0.99 -9.70
C THR A 155 -21.53 -0.02 -8.54
N ARG A 156 -22.00 -0.38 -7.34
CA ARG A 156 -21.88 0.47 -6.14
C ARG A 156 -20.44 0.80 -5.81
N ARG A 157 -19.54 -0.20 -5.86
CA ARG A 157 -18.10 0.02 -5.70
C ARG A 157 -17.55 1.01 -6.72
N ARG A 158 -17.95 0.91 -7.99
CA ARG A 158 -17.54 1.85 -9.04
C ARG A 158 -18.09 3.26 -8.80
N SER A 159 -19.34 3.40 -8.40
CA SER A 159 -19.96 4.69 -8.08
C SER A 159 -19.26 5.37 -6.90
N ALA A 160 -19.00 4.63 -5.83
CA ALA A 160 -18.31 5.17 -4.67
C ALA A 160 -16.84 5.52 -4.98
N LEU A 161 -16.14 4.73 -5.80
CA LEU A 161 -14.82 5.11 -6.30
C LEU A 161 -14.87 6.36 -7.18
N ALA A 162 -15.88 6.51 -8.05
CA ALA A 162 -16.05 7.70 -8.87
C ALA A 162 -16.24 8.97 -8.03
N VAL A 163 -16.95 8.89 -6.90
CA VAL A 163 -17.05 10.00 -5.94
C VAL A 163 -15.68 10.41 -5.40
N ILE A 164 -14.84 9.44 -5.03
CA ILE A 164 -13.48 9.70 -4.55
C ILE A 164 -12.63 10.31 -5.69
N GLU A 165 -12.69 9.74 -6.88
CA GLU A 165 -11.96 10.24 -8.06
C GLU A 165 -12.34 11.69 -8.39
N GLU A 166 -13.63 12.00 -8.44
CA GLU A 166 -14.14 13.34 -8.72
C GLU A 166 -13.75 14.33 -7.61
N ARG A 167 -13.97 13.97 -6.35
CA ARG A 167 -13.72 14.84 -5.19
C ARG A 167 -12.27 15.28 -5.11
N PHE A 168 -11.34 14.36 -5.37
CA PHE A 168 -9.91 14.59 -5.19
C PHE A 168 -9.18 14.87 -6.51
N GLY A 169 -9.87 14.79 -7.64
CA GLY A 169 -9.30 14.93 -8.97
C GLY A 169 -8.32 13.80 -9.31
N LEU A 170 -8.63 12.57 -8.91
CA LEU A 170 -7.78 11.41 -9.18
C LEU A 170 -8.07 10.88 -10.60
N SER A 171 -7.01 10.47 -11.30
CA SER A 171 -7.14 9.89 -12.63
C SER A 171 -6.08 8.82 -12.88
N LEU A 172 -5.94 7.83 -11.99
CA LEU A 172 -4.87 6.85 -12.10
C LEU A 172 -5.19 5.78 -13.17
N PRO A 173 -4.49 5.75 -14.33
CA PRO A 173 -4.80 4.79 -15.38
C PRO A 173 -4.38 3.37 -14.97
N PRO A 174 -5.17 2.33 -15.27
CA PRO A 174 -4.82 0.94 -14.95
C PRO A 174 -3.46 0.49 -15.49
N ALA A 175 -3.01 1.07 -16.62
CA ALA A 175 -1.70 0.80 -17.20
C ALA A 175 -0.53 1.21 -16.29
N LEU A 176 -0.71 2.22 -15.43
CA LEU A 176 0.30 2.60 -14.43
C LEU A 176 0.35 1.60 -13.27
N LEU A 177 -0.77 0.93 -12.97
CA LEU A 177 -0.84 -0.06 -11.90
C LEU A 177 -0.14 -1.37 -12.31
N THR A 178 -0.39 -1.88 -13.51
CA THR A 178 0.08 -3.23 -13.90
C THR A 178 1.25 -3.21 -14.87
N GLY A 179 1.25 -2.29 -15.84
CA GLY A 179 2.19 -2.32 -16.97
C GLY A 179 3.41 -1.41 -16.83
N ALA A 180 3.32 -0.34 -16.04
CA ALA A 180 4.43 0.60 -15.89
C ALA A 180 5.60 -0.03 -15.15
N ARG A 181 6.82 0.31 -15.60
CA ARG A 181 8.05 0.08 -14.85
C ARG A 181 8.23 1.26 -13.90
N LEU A 182 8.24 0.98 -12.61
CA LEU A 182 8.26 1.98 -11.54
C LEU A 182 9.37 1.67 -10.55
N THR A 183 9.99 2.69 -10.00
CA THR A 183 10.99 2.54 -8.93
C THR A 183 10.35 1.84 -7.74
N ALA A 184 11.03 0.83 -7.19
CA ALA A 184 10.54 0.10 -6.03
C ALA A 184 11.37 0.39 -4.78
N TYR A 185 10.71 0.33 -3.63
CA TYR A 185 11.32 0.50 -2.30
C TYR A 185 10.83 -0.61 -1.37
N ALA A 186 11.73 -1.11 -0.54
CA ALA A 186 11.36 -1.87 0.64
C ALA A 186 10.92 -0.90 1.73
N VAL A 187 9.72 -1.06 2.26
CA VAL A 187 9.11 -0.19 3.29
C VAL A 187 8.83 -0.93 4.60
N SER A 188 8.91 -2.26 4.56
CA SER A 188 8.86 -3.14 5.72
C SER A 188 9.73 -4.37 5.47
N GLY A 189 10.10 -5.06 6.55
CA GLY A 189 10.84 -6.30 6.48
C GLY A 189 12.36 -6.15 6.43
N THR A 190 12.91 -4.99 6.80
CA THR A 190 14.33 -4.89 7.14
C THR A 190 14.68 -5.99 8.16
N PRO A 191 15.82 -6.68 8.00
CA PRO A 191 16.24 -7.69 8.98
C PRO A 191 16.29 -6.99 10.33
N ASP A 192 15.36 -7.37 11.20
CA ASP A 192 15.38 -6.91 12.57
C ASP A 192 16.66 -7.51 13.18
N MET A 193 17.48 -6.69 13.85
CA MET A 193 18.73 -7.12 14.49
C MET A 193 18.47 -8.05 15.71
N THR A 194 17.27 -8.59 15.82
CA THR A 194 16.91 -9.64 16.75
C THR A 194 17.54 -10.95 16.30
N THR A 195 17.80 -11.84 17.25
CA THR A 195 18.52 -13.12 17.04
C THR A 195 17.87 -14.08 16.05
N GLU A 196 16.68 -13.77 15.51
CA GLU A 196 15.91 -14.63 14.63
C GLU A 196 16.06 -14.29 13.13
N ASP A 197 16.43 -13.06 12.78
CA ASP A 197 16.64 -12.65 11.37
C ASP A 197 18.12 -12.35 11.11
N PRO A 198 18.77 -13.07 10.18
CA PRO A 198 20.19 -12.86 9.93
C PRO A 198 20.45 -11.52 9.23
N ASP A 199 21.60 -10.93 9.54
CA ASP A 199 22.10 -9.74 8.86
C ASP A 199 22.18 -9.97 7.34
N PHE A 200 21.73 -8.97 6.57
CA PHE A 200 21.67 -9.04 5.10
C PHE A 200 23.04 -9.37 4.49
N ASP A 201 24.11 -8.72 4.96
CA ASP A 201 25.44 -8.88 4.40
C ASP A 201 25.98 -10.29 4.74
N VAL A 202 25.65 -10.82 5.92
CA VAL A 202 25.97 -12.21 6.31
C VAL A 202 25.27 -13.23 5.41
N VAL A 203 23.99 -13.02 5.07
CA VAL A 203 23.28 -13.90 4.15
C VAL A 203 23.82 -13.79 2.73
N CYS A 204 24.21 -12.59 2.28
CA CYS A 204 24.86 -12.39 0.98
C CYS A 204 26.19 -13.16 0.87
N ASP A 205 27.03 -13.11 1.90
CA ASP A 205 28.28 -13.85 1.95
C ASP A 205 28.04 -15.36 1.91
N TRP A 206 27.07 -15.85 2.71
CA TRP A 206 26.67 -17.26 2.70
C TRP A 206 26.10 -17.69 1.34
N ALA A 207 25.23 -16.90 0.74
CA ALA A 207 24.62 -17.18 -0.55
C ALA A 207 25.69 -17.29 -1.65
N THR A 208 26.66 -16.36 -1.65
CA THR A 208 27.82 -16.40 -2.56
C THR A 208 28.62 -17.68 -2.38
N ALA A 209 28.95 -18.03 -1.13
CA ALA A 209 29.75 -19.21 -0.81
C ALA A 209 29.07 -20.53 -1.21
N ASN A 210 27.73 -20.54 -1.24
CA ASN A 210 26.92 -21.74 -1.50
C ASN A 210 26.26 -21.74 -2.89
N GLY A 211 26.60 -20.78 -3.76
CA GLY A 211 26.12 -20.73 -5.15
C GLY A 211 24.64 -20.34 -5.32
N TYR A 212 24.07 -19.62 -4.35
CA TYR A 212 22.72 -19.06 -4.45
C TYR A 212 22.73 -17.70 -5.18
N PRO A 213 21.63 -17.32 -5.86
CA PRO A 213 21.46 -15.97 -6.39
C PRO A 213 21.59 -14.91 -5.29
N LEU A 214 22.17 -13.75 -5.61
CA LEU A 214 22.31 -12.68 -4.64
C LEU A 214 21.00 -11.90 -4.45
N PRO A 215 20.61 -11.62 -3.20
CA PRO A 215 19.55 -10.67 -2.89
C PRO A 215 19.79 -9.28 -3.52
N SER A 216 18.71 -8.50 -3.73
CA SER A 216 18.85 -7.11 -4.20
C SER A 216 19.51 -6.24 -3.14
N GLY A 217 20.74 -5.80 -3.40
CA GLY A 217 21.48 -4.92 -2.50
C GLY A 217 20.83 -3.55 -2.26
N ARG A 218 19.97 -3.09 -3.19
CA ARG A 218 19.22 -1.83 -3.04
C ARG A 218 18.04 -1.96 -2.10
N LEU A 219 17.23 -3.01 -2.28
CA LEU A 219 16.08 -3.26 -1.42
C LEU A 219 16.49 -3.76 -0.03
N ARG A 220 17.70 -4.34 0.09
CA ARG A 220 18.17 -5.04 1.30
C ARG A 220 17.16 -6.07 1.84
N LEU A 221 16.35 -6.64 0.94
CA LEU A 221 15.41 -7.72 1.22
C LEU A 221 16.08 -9.06 0.94
N ILE A 222 15.97 -9.98 1.89
CA ILE A 222 16.43 -11.36 1.72
C ILE A 222 15.25 -12.19 1.21
N PRO A 223 15.32 -12.77 -0.01
CA PRO A 223 14.26 -13.64 -0.51
C PRO A 223 14.00 -14.82 0.43
N TYR A 224 12.73 -15.15 0.63
CA TYR A 224 12.25 -16.19 1.54
C TYR A 224 13.01 -17.51 1.40
N LEU A 225 13.21 -17.99 0.16
CA LEU A 225 13.88 -19.26 -0.08
C LEU A 225 15.36 -19.23 0.33
N ILE A 226 16.04 -18.09 0.16
CA ILE A 226 17.43 -17.91 0.60
C ILE A 226 17.48 -17.84 2.13
N ARG A 227 16.59 -17.06 2.75
CA ARG A 227 16.47 -16.97 4.22
C ARG A 227 16.22 -18.33 4.85
N LEU A 228 15.30 -19.12 4.30
CA LEU A 228 14.98 -20.47 4.77
C LEU A 228 16.18 -21.42 4.64
N ALA A 229 16.87 -21.39 3.50
CA ALA A 229 18.04 -22.23 3.27
C ALA A 229 19.20 -21.86 4.21
N TYR A 230 19.44 -20.57 4.43
CA TYR A 230 20.40 -20.07 5.41
C TYR A 230 20.07 -20.58 6.81
N ARG A 231 18.83 -20.36 7.30
CA ARG A 231 18.40 -20.80 8.64
C ARG A 231 18.56 -22.30 8.83
N HIS A 232 18.20 -23.11 7.83
CA HIS A 232 18.39 -24.56 7.90
C HIS A 232 19.87 -24.94 7.97
N ALA A 233 20.76 -24.22 7.29
CA ALA A 233 22.20 -24.48 7.31
C ALA A 233 22.89 -24.04 8.62
N THR A 234 22.34 -23.04 9.32
CA THR A 234 22.96 -22.45 10.52
C THR A 234 22.28 -22.83 11.84
N SER A 235 21.16 -23.54 11.82
CA SER A 235 20.50 -24.03 13.03
C SER A 235 21.17 -25.32 13.52
N HIS A 236 22.08 -25.18 14.48
CA HIS A 236 22.73 -26.28 15.21
C HIS A 236 22.45 -26.18 16.72
#